data_AF-A0A1U8BNF6-F1
#
_entry.id   AF-A0A1U8BNF6-F1
#
_cell.length_a   1.000
_cell.length_b   1.000
_cell.length_c   1.000
_cell.angle_alpha   90.00
_cell.angle_beta   90.00
_cell.angle_gamma   90.00
#
_symmetry.space_group_name_H-M   'P 1'
#
loop_
_entity.id
_entity.type
_entity.pdbx_description
1 polymer ?
#
loop_
_entity_poly.entity_id
_entity_poly.type
_entity_poly.pdbx_seq_one_letter_code
_entity_poly.pdbx_strand_id
1 'polypeptide(L)'
;MAADAGVAALPARLSALHLLERSLVPNPLADGSRDPIYPSSVMSVVVGFLKDPAGTKPATKVLLALCLVQCKRNVAVEAGAVAEVVETVAELEGSAADQALAALELLCTILEGATELRAHAFAVPMLLEMVTKMAGRGKEHGISVMVVIFGGGGSARGG
;
A
#
# COMPACT_ATOMS: atom_id res chain seq x y z
N MET A 1 -7.00 -35.91 -1.35
CA MET A 1 -7.91 -35.22 -2.29
C MET A 1 -8.45 -33.99 -1.57
N ALA A 2 -7.68 -32.89 -1.60
CA ALA A 2 -7.99 -31.64 -0.89
C ALA A 2 -7.57 -30.47 -1.78
N ALA A 3 -8.35 -30.26 -2.84
CA ALA A 3 -8.16 -29.17 -3.79
C ALA A 3 -9.55 -28.69 -4.22
N ASP A 4 -10.22 -27.95 -3.34
CA ASP A 4 -11.47 -27.24 -3.68
C ASP A 4 -11.77 -26.05 -2.72
N ALA A 5 -11.18 -26.04 -1.51
CA ALA A 5 -11.36 -24.92 -0.57
C ALA A 5 -10.74 -23.59 -1.02
N GLY A 6 -9.81 -23.60 -1.98
CA GLY A 6 -9.10 -22.40 -2.45
C GLY A 6 -9.89 -21.56 -3.47
N VAL A 7 -10.73 -22.18 -4.30
CA VAL A 7 -11.44 -21.49 -5.40
C VAL A 7 -12.75 -20.89 -4.93
N ALA A 8 -13.47 -21.55 -4.02
CA ALA A 8 -14.69 -21.01 -3.41
C ALA A 8 -14.43 -19.86 -2.41
N ALA A 9 -13.19 -19.73 -1.90
CA ALA A 9 -12.82 -18.69 -0.94
C ALA A 9 -12.51 -17.33 -1.59
N LEU A 10 -12.11 -17.30 -2.87
CA LEU A 10 -11.73 -16.06 -3.56
C LEU A 10 -12.92 -15.08 -3.72
N PRO A 11 -14.13 -15.50 -4.16
CA PRO A 11 -15.30 -14.62 -4.24
C PRO A 11 -15.73 -14.07 -2.88
N ALA A 12 -15.62 -14.87 -1.81
CA ALA A 12 -15.93 -14.46 -0.46
C ALA A 12 -14.91 -13.43 0.06
N ARG A 13 -13.61 -13.63 -0.21
CA ARG A 13 -12.55 -12.68 0.16
C ARG A 13 -12.66 -11.36 -0.61
N LEU A 14 -13.02 -11.40 -1.89
CA LEU A 14 -13.27 -10.19 -2.69
C LEU A 14 -14.50 -9.42 -2.19
N SER A 15 -15.57 -10.14 -1.84
CA SER A 15 -16.75 -9.54 -1.21
C SER A 15 -16.42 -8.87 0.13
N ALA A 16 -15.60 -9.53 0.96
CA ALA A 16 -15.11 -8.95 2.21
C ALA A 16 -14.23 -7.71 1.97
N LEU A 17 -13.39 -7.71 0.94
CA LEU A 17 -12.59 -6.55 0.55
C LEU A 17 -13.47 -5.35 0.17
N HIS A 18 -14.54 -5.57 -0.60
CA HIS A 18 -15.51 -4.52 -0.94
C HIS A 18 -16.24 -3.99 0.29
N LEU A 19 -16.56 -4.85 1.27
CA LEU A 19 -17.15 -4.41 2.54
C LEU A 19 -16.16 -3.56 3.35
N LEU A 20 -14.88 -3.93 3.39
CA LEU A 20 -13.82 -3.13 4.02
C LEU A 20 -13.67 -1.77 3.34
N GLU A 21 -13.62 -1.73 2.01
CA GLU A 21 -13.55 -0.48 1.25
C GLU A 21 -14.72 0.45 1.60
N ARG A 22 -15.96 -0.07 1.55
CA ARG A 22 -17.18 0.69 1.85
C ARG A 22 -17.24 1.19 3.28
N SER A 23 -16.59 0.50 4.21
CA SER A 23 -16.53 0.90 5.61
C SER A 23 -15.41 1.92 5.88
N LEU A 24 -14.23 1.74 5.28
CA LEU A 24 -13.02 2.49 5.63
C LEU A 24 -12.83 3.76 4.79
N VAL A 25 -13.20 3.74 3.52
CA VAL A 25 -12.98 4.88 2.62
C VAL A 25 -13.81 6.12 3.00
N PRO A 26 -15.13 6.01 3.29
CA PRO A 26 -15.91 7.18 3.69
C PRO A 26 -15.66 7.60 5.15
N ASN A 27 -15.10 6.71 5.97
CA ASN A 27 -14.81 6.97 7.39
C ASN A 27 -13.35 6.58 7.68
N PRO A 28 -12.38 7.39 7.22
CA PRO A 28 -10.98 7.12 7.46
C PRO A 28 -10.75 7.07 8.96
N LEU A 29 -9.99 6.06 9.40
CA LEU A 29 -9.71 5.85 10.81
C LEU A 29 -8.93 7.06 11.33
N ALA A 30 -9.60 7.86 12.18
CA ALA A 30 -8.96 8.94 12.90
C ALA A 30 -8.07 8.36 14.01
N ASP A 31 -6.92 8.98 14.22
CA ASP A 31 -6.05 8.66 15.35
C ASP A 31 -6.85 8.81 16.66
N GLY A 32 -7.07 7.70 17.38
CA GLY A 32 -7.84 7.64 18.61
C GLY A 32 -9.32 7.18 18.51
N SER A 33 -9.88 6.97 17.32
CA SER A 33 -11.20 6.34 17.18
C SER A 33 -11.08 4.82 17.28
N ARG A 34 -11.69 4.23 18.32
CA ARG A 34 -11.83 2.78 18.63
C ARG A 34 -11.32 1.88 17.50
N ASP A 35 -10.02 1.61 17.55
CA ASP A 35 -9.35 0.94 16.45
C ASP A 35 -9.97 -0.47 16.31
N PRO A 36 -10.59 -0.83 15.17
CA PRO A 36 -10.91 -2.21 14.94
C PRO A 36 -9.57 -2.94 14.93
N ILE A 37 -9.37 -3.84 15.89
CA ILE A 37 -8.21 -4.72 15.89
C ILE A 37 -8.34 -5.59 14.65
N TYR A 38 -7.75 -5.15 13.54
CA TYR A 38 -7.65 -5.96 12.35
C TYR A 38 -6.55 -6.98 12.62
N PRO A 39 -6.85 -8.29 12.55
CA PRO A 39 -5.80 -9.28 12.59
C PRO A 39 -4.80 -8.99 11.46
N SER A 40 -3.50 -9.24 11.68
CA SER A 40 -2.47 -9.06 10.65
C SER A 40 -2.78 -9.83 9.36
N SER A 41 -3.56 -10.91 9.45
CA SER A 41 -4.05 -11.66 8.29
C SER A 41 -4.94 -10.85 7.35
N VAL A 42 -5.68 -9.84 7.85
CA VAL A 42 -6.46 -8.94 6.99
C VAL A 42 -5.53 -8.10 6.13
N MET A 43 -4.43 -7.61 6.69
CA MET A 43 -3.43 -6.85 5.94
C MET A 43 -2.82 -7.72 4.84
N SER A 44 -2.38 -8.95 5.16
CA SER A 44 -1.84 -9.88 4.16
C SER A 44 -2.85 -10.21 3.05
N VAL A 45 -4.14 -10.31 3.39
CA VAL A 45 -5.21 -10.52 2.39
C VAL A 45 -5.35 -9.32 1.46
N VAL A 46 -5.37 -8.10 2.01
CA VAL A 46 -5.45 -6.85 1.23
C VAL A 46 -4.24 -6.72 0.30
N VAL A 47 -3.04 -6.94 0.82
CA VAL A 47 -1.79 -6.90 0.05
C VAL A 47 -1.81 -7.93 -1.09
N GLY A 48 -2.27 -9.15 -0.83
CA GLY A 48 -2.41 -10.17 -1.87
C GLY A 48 -3.39 -9.81 -3.00
N PHE A 49 -4.38 -8.95 -2.74
CA PHE A 49 -5.31 -8.47 -3.78
C PHE A 49 -4.74 -7.36 -4.66
N LEU A 50 -3.58 -6.77 -4.33
CA LEU A 50 -2.95 -5.76 -5.19
C LEU A 50 -2.56 -6.34 -6.56
N LYS A 51 -2.19 -7.63 -6.60
CA LYS A 51 -1.88 -8.41 -7.81
C LYS A 51 -3.11 -8.94 -8.55
N ASP A 52 -4.29 -8.90 -7.93
CA ASP A 52 -5.53 -9.40 -8.55
C ASP A 52 -6.21 -8.26 -9.32
N PRO A 53 -6.39 -8.35 -10.65
CA PRO A 53 -7.07 -7.32 -11.43
C PRO A 53 -8.48 -6.98 -10.92
N ALA A 54 -9.19 -7.95 -10.33
CA ALA A 54 -10.52 -7.74 -9.77
C ALA A 54 -10.48 -7.03 -8.39
N GLY A 55 -9.36 -7.19 -7.66
CA GLY A 55 -9.18 -6.69 -6.30
C GLY A 55 -8.28 -5.45 -6.17
N THR A 56 -7.49 -5.12 -7.19
CA THR A 56 -6.40 -4.14 -7.05
C THR A 56 -6.91 -2.74 -6.66
N LYS A 57 -7.95 -2.23 -7.32
CA LYS A 57 -8.53 -0.91 -7.02
C LYS A 57 -9.10 -0.82 -5.59
N PRO A 58 -9.99 -1.74 -5.16
CA PRO A 58 -10.48 -1.71 -3.78
C PRO A 58 -9.37 -1.99 -2.75
N ALA A 59 -8.40 -2.86 -3.06
CA ALA A 59 -7.26 -3.14 -2.20
C ALA A 59 -6.39 -1.90 -1.98
N THR A 60 -6.07 -1.15 -3.04
CA THR A 60 -5.29 0.10 -2.94
C THR A 60 -5.96 1.13 -2.05
N LYS A 61 -7.29 1.28 -2.16
CA LYS A 61 -8.06 2.19 -1.30
C LYS A 61 -8.04 1.76 0.16
N VAL A 62 -8.25 0.46 0.41
CA VAL A 62 -8.22 -0.11 1.77
C VAL A 62 -6.82 0.03 2.37
N LEU A 63 -5.77 -0.28 1.61
CA LEU A 63 -4.39 -0.13 2.03
C LEU A 63 -4.09 1.33 2.42
N LEU A 64 -4.44 2.29 1.57
CA LEU A 64 -4.25 3.70 1.88
C LEU A 64 -4.99 4.09 3.17
N ALA A 65 -6.27 3.70 3.30
CA ALA A 65 -7.07 4.00 4.48
C ALA A 65 -6.47 3.42 5.77
N LEU A 66 -5.88 2.22 5.70
CA LEU A 66 -5.17 1.61 6.83
C LEU A 66 -3.85 2.35 7.13
N CYS A 67 -3.08 2.71 6.11
CA CYS A 67 -1.80 3.42 6.26
C CYS A 67 -1.94 4.86 6.79
N LEU A 68 -3.13 5.47 6.71
CA LEU A 68 -3.39 6.75 7.38
C LEU A 68 -3.20 6.63 8.91
N VAL A 69 -3.46 5.46 9.49
CA VAL A 69 -3.19 5.17 10.90
C VAL A 69 -1.73 4.73 11.06
N GLN A 70 -0.94 5.51 11.78
CA GLN A 70 0.51 5.30 11.89
C GLN A 70 0.87 3.89 12.42
N CYS A 71 0.15 3.38 13.43
CA CYS A 71 0.43 2.07 14.01
C CYS A 71 0.21 0.90 13.03
N LYS A 72 -0.58 1.08 11.96
CA LYS A 72 -0.86 0.05 10.96
C LYS A 72 0.16 -0.01 9.83
N ARG A 73 0.99 1.02 9.69
CA ARG A 73 2.03 1.07 8.66
C ARG A 73 3.07 -0.03 8.84
N ASN A 74 3.48 -0.32 10.08
CA ASN A 74 4.40 -1.43 10.38
C ASN A 74 3.82 -2.78 9.93
N VAL A 75 2.54 -3.04 10.24
CA VAL A 75 1.85 -4.28 9.83
C VAL A 75 1.75 -4.39 8.31
N ALA A 76 1.56 -3.27 7.61
CA ALA A 76 1.54 -3.24 6.14
C ALA A 76 2.92 -3.54 5.54
N VAL A 77 3.99 -2.97 6.10
CA VAL A 77 5.38 -3.27 5.69
C VAL A 77 5.70 -4.75 5.94
N GLU A 78 5.40 -5.28 7.14
CA GLU A 78 5.57 -6.70 7.47
C GLU A 78 4.79 -7.65 6.54
N ALA A 79 3.65 -7.20 6.02
CA ALA A 79 2.84 -7.95 5.07
C ALA A 79 3.36 -7.88 3.62
N GLY A 80 4.44 -7.13 3.34
CA GLY A 80 5.04 -7.00 2.01
C GLY A 80 4.40 -5.94 1.12
N ALA A 81 3.68 -4.97 1.70
CA ALA A 81 2.96 -3.97 0.91
C ALA A 81 3.89 -3.10 0.04
N VAL A 82 5.14 -2.87 0.44
CA VAL A 82 6.09 -2.03 -0.32
C VAL A 82 6.42 -2.69 -1.65
N ALA A 83 6.92 -3.93 -1.66
CA ALA A 83 7.20 -4.67 -2.88
C ALA A 83 5.97 -4.77 -3.79
N GLU A 84 4.82 -5.12 -3.22
CA GLU A 84 3.57 -5.32 -3.97
C GLU A 84 3.07 -4.03 -4.65
N VAL A 85 3.16 -2.89 -3.98
CA VAL A 85 2.83 -1.60 -4.61
C VAL A 85 3.83 -1.26 -5.70
N VAL A 86 5.13 -1.47 -5.48
CA VAL A 86 6.18 -1.19 -6.50
C VAL A 86 5.97 -2.04 -7.76
N GLU A 87 5.56 -3.29 -7.61
CA GLU A 87 5.33 -4.21 -8.73
C GLU A 87 4.03 -3.93 -9.49
N THR A 88 3.03 -3.28 -8.87
CA THR A 88 1.67 -3.16 -9.44
C THR A 88 1.27 -1.73 -9.83
N VAL A 89 1.92 -0.70 -9.29
CA VAL A 89 1.46 0.69 -9.45
C VAL A 89 1.52 1.22 -10.88
N ALA A 90 2.43 0.72 -11.72
CA ALA A 90 2.54 1.13 -13.12
C ALA A 90 1.30 0.76 -13.96
N GLU A 91 0.60 -0.31 -13.55
CA GLU A 91 -0.65 -0.78 -14.18
C GLU A 91 -1.88 0.04 -13.75
N LEU A 92 -1.73 0.93 -12.77
CA LEU A 92 -2.80 1.77 -12.25
C LEU A 92 -2.84 3.12 -12.97
N GLU A 93 -4.04 3.72 -12.99
CA GLU A 93 -4.27 5.05 -13.56
C GLU A 93 -5.22 5.88 -12.70
N GLY A 94 -5.15 7.20 -12.89
CA GLY A 94 -5.99 8.16 -12.18
C GLY A 94 -5.88 8.03 -10.67
N SER A 95 -7.02 8.08 -9.98
CA SER A 95 -7.05 8.05 -8.52
C SER A 95 -6.48 6.78 -7.90
N ALA A 96 -6.53 5.63 -8.60
CA ALA A 96 -5.96 4.40 -8.08
C ALA A 96 -4.42 4.49 -8.01
N ALA A 97 -3.79 5.08 -9.03
CA ALA A 97 -2.34 5.33 -9.02
C ALA A 97 -1.96 6.38 -7.97
N ASP A 98 -2.73 7.46 -7.85
CA ASP A 98 -2.53 8.48 -6.81
C ASP A 98 -2.55 7.84 -5.40
N GLN A 99 -3.54 6.98 -5.16
CA GLN A 99 -3.75 6.32 -3.87
C GLN A 99 -2.66 5.29 -3.56
N ALA A 100 -2.18 4.55 -4.56
CA ALA A 100 -1.08 3.61 -4.40
C ALA A 100 0.22 4.34 -4.04
N LEU A 101 0.54 5.43 -4.74
CA LEU A 101 1.73 6.25 -4.43
C LEU A 101 1.61 6.93 -3.07
N ALA A 102 0.43 7.36 -2.67
CA ALA A 102 0.19 7.88 -1.32
C ALA A 102 0.38 6.82 -0.23
N ALA A 103 -0.07 5.59 -0.47
CA ALA A 103 0.18 4.50 0.44
C ALA A 103 1.70 4.21 0.53
N LEU A 104 2.40 4.17 -0.60
CA LEU A 104 3.85 3.95 -0.63
C LEU A 104 4.64 5.03 0.11
N GLU A 105 4.26 6.30 -0.05
CA GLU A 105 4.84 7.42 0.70
C GLU A 105 4.67 7.22 2.22
N LEU A 106 3.47 6.85 2.66
CA LEU A 106 3.21 6.56 4.08
C LEU A 106 4.02 5.37 4.58
N LEU A 107 4.15 4.29 3.80
CA LEU A 107 4.98 3.14 4.15
C LEU A 107 6.46 3.53 4.30
N CYS A 108 6.93 4.48 3.50
CA CYS A 108 8.31 4.99 3.60
C CYS A 108 8.56 5.91 4.81
N THR A 109 7.53 6.26 5.58
CA THR A 109 7.72 6.90 6.89
C THR A 109 8.19 5.91 7.96
N ILE A 110 8.09 4.61 7.68
CA ILE A 110 8.65 3.53 8.48
C ILE A 110 10.06 3.21 7.97
N LEU A 111 11.02 3.03 8.89
CA LEU A 111 12.41 2.79 8.55
C LEU A 111 12.58 1.53 7.69
N GLU A 112 11.91 0.45 8.09
CA GLU A 112 11.88 -0.84 7.40
C GLU A 112 11.29 -0.69 6.00
N GLY A 113 10.17 0.04 5.86
CA GLY A 113 9.54 0.28 4.56
C GLY A 113 10.41 1.09 3.60
N ALA A 114 11.08 2.13 4.11
CA ALA A 114 12.04 2.91 3.33
C ALA A 114 13.29 2.08 2.95
N THR A 115 13.70 1.14 3.79
CA THR A 115 14.84 0.25 3.53
C THR A 115 14.48 -0.77 2.46
N GLU A 116 13.29 -1.36 2.55
CA GLU A 116 12.76 -2.27 1.54
C GLU A 116 12.64 -1.59 0.18
N LEU A 117 12.07 -0.38 0.13
CA LEU A 117 11.95 0.37 -1.13
C LEU A 117 13.32 0.60 -1.79
N ARG A 118 14.33 1.01 -1.00
CA ARG A 118 15.69 1.26 -1.52
C ARG A 118 16.37 0.00 -2.03
N ALA A 119 16.08 -1.15 -1.42
CA ALA A 119 16.62 -2.44 -1.82
C ALA A 119 15.90 -3.02 -3.06
N HIS A 120 14.70 -2.54 -3.37
CA HIS A 120 13.88 -3.10 -4.44
C HIS A 120 14.37 -2.70 -5.83
N ALA A 121 14.76 -3.70 -6.64
CA ALA A 121 15.40 -3.50 -7.95
C ALA A 121 14.57 -2.65 -8.92
N PHE A 122 13.23 -2.69 -8.82
CA PHE A 122 12.33 -1.93 -9.70
C PHE A 122 11.91 -0.56 -9.16
N ALA A 123 12.33 -0.15 -7.96
CA ALA A 123 11.83 1.08 -7.34
C ALA A 123 12.14 2.34 -8.16
N VAL A 124 13.40 2.51 -8.57
CA VAL A 124 13.83 3.66 -9.37
C VAL A 124 13.15 3.72 -10.75
N PRO A 125 13.18 2.65 -11.59
CA PRO A 125 12.53 2.70 -12.89
C PRO A 125 11.02 2.92 -12.78
N MET A 126 10.35 2.27 -11.81
CA MET A 126 8.92 2.49 -11.56
C MET A 126 8.61 3.95 -11.21
N LEU A 127 9.36 4.57 -10.29
CA LEU A 127 9.07 5.95 -9.87
C LEU A 127 9.31 6.96 -11.00
N LEU A 128 10.33 6.74 -11.83
CA LEU A 128 10.58 7.56 -13.01
C LEU A 128 9.41 7.46 -14.01
N GLU A 129 8.92 6.25 -14.26
CA GLU A 129 7.73 6.06 -15.10
C GLU A 129 6.51 6.79 -14.52
N MET A 130 6.22 6.60 -13.23
CA MET A 130 5.06 7.22 -12.60
C MET A 130 5.14 8.75 -12.59
N VAL A 131 6.29 9.34 -12.28
CA VAL A 131 6.48 10.81 -12.23
C VAL A 131 6.39 11.45 -13.62
N THR A 132 6.70 10.70 -14.68
CA THR A 132 6.55 11.16 -16.07
C THR A 132 5.12 11.00 -16.59
N LYS A 133 4.44 9.90 -16.25
CA LYS A 133 3.05 9.60 -16.66
C LYS A 133 2.00 10.43 -15.91
N MET A 134 2.22 10.72 -14.62
CA MET A 134 1.21 11.30 -13.73
C MET A 134 1.23 12.84 -13.70
N ALA A 135 0.11 13.43 -13.27
CA ALA A 135 -0.03 14.85 -12.96
C ALA A 135 -0.70 15.05 -11.59
N GLY A 136 -0.58 16.26 -11.02
CA GLY A 136 -1.19 16.59 -9.73
C GLY A 136 -0.65 15.74 -8.58
N ARG A 137 -1.56 15.20 -7.76
CA ARG A 137 -1.22 14.54 -6.50
C ARG A 137 -0.33 13.32 -6.71
N GLY A 138 -0.65 12.38 -7.61
CA GLY A 138 0.20 11.20 -7.81
C GLY A 138 1.65 11.54 -8.16
N LYS A 139 1.86 12.59 -8.95
CA LYS A 139 3.21 13.07 -9.26
C LYS A 139 3.94 13.61 -8.01
N GLU A 140 3.26 14.37 -7.16
CA GLU A 140 3.81 14.87 -5.90
C GLU A 140 4.25 13.72 -4.97
N HIS A 141 3.40 12.70 -4.80
CA HIS A 141 3.73 11.53 -3.96
C HIS A 141 4.90 10.74 -4.58
N GLY A 142 4.91 10.56 -5.91
CA GLY A 142 6.03 9.92 -6.61
C GLY A 142 7.36 10.66 -6.41
N ILE A 143 7.35 11.99 -6.48
CA ILE A 143 8.54 12.82 -6.20
C ILE A 143 8.94 12.69 -4.72
N SER A 144 8.00 12.72 -3.79
CA SER A 144 8.26 12.53 -2.35
C SER A 144 8.94 11.18 -2.08
N VAL A 145 8.45 10.10 -2.70
CA VAL A 145 9.03 8.77 -2.60
C VAL A 145 10.42 8.71 -3.26
N MET A 146 10.66 9.40 -4.37
CA MET A 146 12.02 9.49 -4.95
C MET A 146 13.02 10.14 -3.97
N VAL A 147 12.60 11.14 -3.20
CA VAL A 147 13.45 11.73 -2.15
C VAL A 147 13.82 10.70 -1.09
N VAL A 148 12.97 9.72 -0.78
CA VAL A 148 13.34 8.62 0.12
C VAL A 148 14.52 7.83 -0.43
N ILE A 149 14.53 7.51 -1.73
CA ILE A 149 15.61 6.74 -2.36
C ILE A 149 16.91 7.55 -2.40
N PHE A 150 16.86 8.79 -2.86
CA PHE A 150 18.05 9.63 -3.09
C PHE A 150 18.50 10.46 -1.88
N GLY A 151 17.63 10.63 -0.88
CA GLY A 151 17.83 11.55 0.23
C GLY A 151 18.97 11.19 1.19
N GLY A 152 19.60 10.03 1.01
CA GLY A 152 20.71 9.57 1.85
C GLY A 152 20.25 9.24 3.27
N GLY A 153 20.79 8.17 3.87
CA GLY A 153 20.59 7.88 5.28
C GLY A 153 21.18 9.01 6.14
N GLY A 154 20.33 9.95 6.54
CA GLY A 154 20.74 11.20 7.20
C GLY A 154 19.94 11.54 8.45
N SER A 155 19.73 10.57 9.34
CA SER A 155 19.74 10.77 10.80
C SER A 155 19.39 9.48 11.53
N ALA A 156 20.43 8.69 11.83
CA ALA A 156 20.55 8.22 13.19
C ALA A 156 20.64 9.47 14.09
N ARG A 157 19.51 9.94 14.61
CA ARG A 157 19.53 10.75 15.82
C ARG A 157 19.83 9.80 16.97
N GLY A 158 21.12 9.69 17.27
CA GLY A 158 21.57 9.35 18.60
C GLY A 158 21.04 10.40 19.60
N GLY A 159 20.63 9.91 20.77
CA GLY A 159 20.07 10.66 21.88
C GLY A 159 19.34 9.70 22.79
#